data_AF-A0A816PTA1-F1
#
_entry.id   AF-A0A816PTA1-F1
#
_cell.length_a   1.000
_cell.length_b   1.000
_cell.length_c   1.000
_cell.angle_alpha   90.00
_cell.angle_beta   90.00
_cell.angle_gamma   90.00
#
_symmetry.space_group_name_H-M   'P 1'
#
loop_
_entity.id
_entity.type
_entity.pdbx_description
1 polymer ?
#
loop_
_entity_poly.entity_id
_entity_poly.type
_entity_poly.pdbx_seq_one_letter_code
_entity_poly.pdbx_strand_id
1 'polypeptide(L)'
;MKHYENITNNFNFSRDLYPYIRVVSLCDEYLFEHIFFIQIAQSFPFMKKLSITNRPEQNHKQSYKLMNNNQNLSIIKCNYFIELDIDRSHDNYIMKNFYVI
;
A
#
# COMPACT_ATOMS: atom_id res chain seq x y z
N MET A 1 20.53 -4.52 6.26
CA MET A 1 19.05 -4.42 6.32
C MET A 1 18.50 -5.07 5.06
N LYS A 2 17.42 -5.85 5.11
CA LYS A 2 16.81 -6.43 3.88
C LYS A 2 15.70 -5.51 3.37
N HIS A 3 15.76 -5.21 2.08
CA HIS A 3 14.89 -4.27 1.37
C HIS A 3 14.14 -5.01 0.28
N TYR A 4 12.91 -4.58 0.01
CA TYR A 4 12.13 -5.05 -1.13
C TYR A 4 11.57 -3.83 -1.87
N GLU A 5 11.79 -3.77 -3.18
CA GLU A 5 11.55 -2.57 -3.98
C GLU A 5 10.64 -2.88 -5.17
N ASN A 6 9.89 -1.86 -5.60
CA ASN A 6 9.02 -1.87 -6.79
C ASN A 6 7.92 -2.96 -6.75
N ILE A 7 7.28 -3.13 -5.59
CA ILE A 7 6.09 -3.99 -5.49
C ILE A 7 4.88 -3.25 -6.09
N THR A 8 4.16 -3.93 -6.97
CA THR A 8 2.96 -3.44 -7.68
C THR A 8 1.73 -4.26 -7.29
N ASN A 9 0.52 -3.83 -7.67
CA ASN A 9 -0.72 -4.59 -7.42
C ASN A 9 -0.68 -6.04 -7.95
N ASN A 10 0.15 -6.31 -8.96
CA ASN A 10 0.27 -7.64 -9.57
C ASN A 10 1.22 -8.57 -8.79
N PHE A 11 1.76 -8.12 -7.66
CA PHE A 11 2.64 -8.94 -6.86
C PHE A 11 1.87 -10.08 -6.20
N ASN A 12 2.30 -11.31 -6.46
CA ASN A 12 1.68 -12.48 -5.89
C ASN A 12 2.24 -12.77 -4.49
N PHE A 13 1.47 -12.45 -3.45
CA PHE A 13 1.80 -12.73 -2.05
C PHE A 13 1.53 -14.18 -1.62
N SER A 14 1.28 -15.11 -2.55
CA SER A 14 0.83 -16.47 -2.22
C SER A 14 1.76 -17.16 -1.21
N ARG A 15 1.31 -17.24 0.06
CA ARG A 15 1.87 -17.95 1.23
C ARG A 15 3.24 -17.53 1.75
N ASP A 16 3.94 -16.62 1.10
CA ASP A 16 5.30 -16.28 1.51
C ASP A 16 5.30 -15.22 2.61
N LEU A 17 5.75 -15.64 3.80
CA LEU A 17 6.08 -14.73 4.89
C LEU A 17 7.53 -14.30 4.73
N TYR A 18 7.75 -12.98 4.78
CA TYR A 18 9.07 -12.38 4.67
C TYR A 18 9.45 -11.71 5.99
N PRO A 19 9.71 -12.48 7.07
CA PRO A 19 9.87 -11.94 8.42
C PRO A 19 11.16 -11.12 8.61
N TYR A 20 12.07 -11.13 7.64
CA TYR A 20 13.33 -10.37 7.70
C TYR A 20 13.27 -9.03 6.96
N ILE A 21 12.21 -8.77 6.20
CA ILE A 21 12.04 -7.49 5.49
C ILE A 21 11.61 -6.44 6.51
N ARG A 22 12.24 -5.27 6.41
CA ARG A 22 12.00 -4.12 7.30
C ARG A 22 11.54 -2.88 6.54
N VAL A 23 11.89 -2.80 5.25
CA VAL A 23 11.55 -1.68 4.38
C VAL A 23 10.94 -2.24 3.11
N VAL A 24 9.77 -1.73 2.77
CA VAL A 24 9.04 -2.06 1.55
C VAL A 24 8.80 -0.78 0.78
N SER A 25 9.13 -0.79 -0.51
CA SER A 25 8.84 0.31 -1.43
C SER A 25 7.83 -0.16 -2.48
N LEU A 26 6.67 0.48 -2.50
CA LEU A 26 5.59 0.27 -3.46
C LEU A 26 5.71 1.29 -4.57
N CYS A 27 5.60 0.82 -5.82
CA CYS A 27 5.58 1.69 -6.99
C CYS A 27 4.61 1.12 -8.01
N ASP A 28 3.54 1.85 -8.34
CA ASP A 28 2.59 1.43 -9.36
C ASP A 28 2.12 2.66 -10.14
N GLU A 29 1.74 2.43 -11.40
CA GLU A 29 1.12 3.42 -12.28
C GLU A 29 -0.37 3.57 -11.98
N TYR A 30 -0.96 2.62 -11.24
CA TYR A 30 -2.37 2.60 -10.87
C TYR A 30 -2.58 2.75 -9.36
N LEU A 31 -3.81 3.07 -8.97
CA LEU A 31 -4.20 3.13 -7.56
C LEU A 31 -4.10 1.74 -6.92
N PHE A 32 -3.43 1.65 -5.77
CA PHE A 32 -3.34 0.40 -5.00
C PHE A 32 -4.70 0.04 -4.40
N GLU A 33 -5.09 -1.22 -4.53
CA GLU A 33 -6.34 -1.70 -3.94
C GLU A 33 -6.21 -1.85 -2.40
N HIS A 34 -7.28 -1.62 -1.64
CA HIS A 34 -7.21 -1.79 -0.17
C HIS A 34 -6.75 -3.20 0.25
N ILE A 35 -7.19 -4.24 -0.49
CA ILE A 35 -6.80 -5.63 -0.24
C ILE A 35 -5.29 -5.85 -0.39
N PHE A 36 -4.64 -5.08 -1.27
CA PHE A 36 -3.20 -5.13 -1.48
C PHE A 36 -2.44 -4.74 -0.21
N PHE A 37 -2.86 -3.67 0.46
CA PHE A 37 -2.25 -3.25 1.73
C PHE A 37 -2.46 -4.26 2.86
N ILE A 38 -3.60 -4.96 2.89
CA ILE A 38 -3.83 -6.07 3.82
C ILE A 38 -2.79 -7.18 3.57
N GLN A 39 -2.58 -7.56 2.30
CA GLN A 39 -1.62 -8.59 1.93
C GLN A 39 -0.17 -8.20 2.26
N ILE A 40 0.21 -6.93 2.05
CA ILE A 40 1.49 -6.37 2.48
C ILE A 40 1.67 -6.55 4.00
N ALA A 41 0.70 -6.12 4.80
CA ALA A 41 0.77 -6.22 6.26
C ALA A 41 0.93 -7.67 6.74
N GLN A 42 0.24 -8.62 6.09
CA GLN A 42 0.33 -10.04 6.40
C GLN A 42 1.67 -10.65 5.97
N SER A 43 2.19 -10.28 4.80
CA SER A 43 3.42 -10.85 4.22
C SER A 43 4.68 -10.32 4.91
N PHE A 44 4.63 -9.10 5.45
CA PHE A 44 5.77 -8.42 6.07
C PHE A 44 5.49 -8.08 7.55
N PRO A 45 5.38 -9.08 8.44
CA PRO A 45 4.92 -8.89 9.82
C PRO A 45 5.82 -7.98 10.67
N PHE A 46 7.07 -7.76 10.24
CA PHE A 46 8.05 -6.91 10.93
C PHE A 46 8.45 -5.68 10.10
N MET A 47 7.65 -5.31 9.10
CA MET A 47 7.86 -4.10 8.32
C MET A 47 7.87 -2.87 9.24
N LYS A 48 8.89 -2.04 9.08
CA LYS A 48 9.06 -0.78 9.82
C LYS A 48 8.75 0.44 8.97
N LYS A 49 9.10 0.40 7.69
CA LYS A 49 8.89 1.49 6.74
C LYS A 49 8.17 0.99 5.50
N LEU A 50 7.13 1.73 5.08
CA LEU A 50 6.46 1.58 3.80
C LEU A 50 6.65 2.89 3.03
N SER A 51 7.31 2.81 1.87
CA SER A 51 7.41 3.93 0.94
C SER A 51 6.47 3.72 -0.23
N ILE A 52 5.71 4.74 -0.61
CA ILE A 52 4.75 4.67 -1.71
C ILE A 52 5.10 5.75 -2.72
N THR A 53 5.39 5.30 -3.94
CA THR A 53 5.61 6.16 -5.10
C THR A 53 4.50 5.92 -6.12
N ASN A 54 3.75 6.96 -6.45
CA ASN A 54 2.73 6.92 -7.50
C ASN A 54 2.77 8.24 -8.28
N ARG A 55 3.62 8.27 -9.30
CA ARG A 55 3.96 9.49 -10.06
C ARG A 55 2.86 9.99 -11.00
N PRO A 56 2.12 9.14 -11.73
CA PRO A 56 1.14 9.64 -12.69
C PRO A 56 -0.16 10.10 -12.01
N GLU A 57 -0.82 11.08 -12.62
CA GLU A 57 -2.13 11.54 -12.17
C GLU A 57 -3.18 10.42 -12.35
N GLN A 58 -3.84 10.04 -11.25
CA GLN A 58 -4.88 9.00 -11.27
C GLN A 58 -6.22 9.54 -11.77
N ASN A 59 -6.51 9.33 -13.06
CA ASN A 59 -7.77 9.71 -13.72
C ASN A 59 -9.00 9.17 -12.97
N HIS A 60 -9.95 10.06 -12.66
CA HIS A 60 -11.15 9.79 -11.85
C HIS A 60 -12.03 8.62 -12.32
N LYS A 61 -11.94 8.17 -13.57
CA LYS A 61 -12.89 7.19 -14.13
C LYS A 61 -12.64 5.73 -13.71
N GLN A 62 -11.46 5.37 -13.23
CA GLN A 62 -11.14 3.96 -12.94
C GLN A 62 -11.34 3.56 -11.47
N SER A 63 -11.42 4.50 -10.52
CA SER A 63 -11.40 4.20 -9.09
C SER A 63 -12.78 4.07 -8.40
N TYR A 64 -13.88 4.48 -9.04
CA TYR A 64 -15.21 4.49 -8.37
C TYR A 64 -15.95 3.15 -8.37
N LYS A 65 -15.46 2.12 -9.06
CA LYS A 65 -16.21 0.85 -9.13
C LYS A 65 -16.13 0.00 -7.85
N LEU A 66 -15.24 0.33 -6.91
CA LEU A 66 -15.00 -0.49 -5.70
C LEU A 66 -15.39 0.17 -4.36
N MET A 67 -15.54 1.52 -4.29
CA MET A 67 -15.92 2.19 -3.03
C MET A 67 -17.43 2.18 -2.73
N ASN A 68 -18.27 1.67 -3.63
CA ASN A 68 -19.74 1.73 -3.48
C ASN A 68 -20.37 0.61 -2.66
N ASN A 69 -19.57 -0.31 -2.13
CA ASN A 69 -20.06 -1.30 -1.19
C ASN A 69 -19.61 -0.89 0.21
N ASN A 70 -20.54 -0.87 1.16
CA ASN A 70 -20.36 -0.66 2.60
C ASN A 70 -19.42 -1.72 3.25
N GLN A 71 -18.26 -1.98 2.66
CA GLN A 71 -17.21 -2.79 3.24
C GLN A 71 -16.56 -1.90 4.28
N ASN A 72 -16.88 -2.17 5.55
CA ASN A 72 -16.11 -1.69 6.69
C ASN A 72 -14.63 -1.91 6.37
N LEU A 73 -13.93 -0.84 5.99
CA LEU A 73 -12.51 -0.89 5.69
C LEU A 73 -11.83 -1.39 6.96
N SER A 74 -11.24 -2.58 6.87
CA SER A 74 -10.62 -3.22 8.01
C SER A 74 -9.39 -2.41 8.38
N ILE A 75 -9.29 -1.98 9.64
CA ILE A 75 -8.09 -1.29 10.13
C ILE A 75 -6.89 -2.21 9.94
N ILE A 76 -5.94 -1.81 9.10
CA ILE A 76 -4.71 -2.54 8.85
C ILE A 76 -3.80 -2.36 10.06
N LYS A 77 -3.59 -3.43 10.84
CA LYS A 77 -2.66 -3.42 11.98
C LYS A 77 -1.28 -3.91 11.54
N CYS A 78 -0.29 -3.03 11.64
CA CYS A 78 1.13 -3.36 11.45
C CYS A 78 1.89 -3.07 12.76
N ASN A 79 2.08 -4.08 13.60
CA ASN A 79 2.55 -3.91 14.98
C ASN A 79 3.94 -3.26 15.12
N TYR A 80 4.78 -3.34 14.09
CA TYR A 80 6.14 -2.81 14.09
C TYR A 80 6.33 -1.65 13.12
N PHE A 81 5.23 -1.11 12.60
CA PHE A 81 5.25 0.00 11.65
C PHE A 81 5.62 1.30 12.36
N ILE A 82 6.59 2.01 11.78
CA ILE A 82 7.17 3.23 12.34
C ILE A 82 6.94 4.39 11.38
N GLU A 83 7.03 4.14 10.07
CA GLU A 83 7.11 5.23 9.09
C GLU A 83 6.33 4.91 7.80
N LEU A 84 5.46 5.84 7.43
CA LEU A 84 4.83 5.91 6.10
C LEU A 84 5.48 7.06 5.33
N ASP A 85 6.09 6.75 4.20
CA ASP A 85 6.77 7.70 3.34
C ASP A 85 6.02 7.80 2.00
N ILE A 86 5.49 8.99 1.69
CA ILE A 86 4.67 9.27 0.51
C ILE A 86 5.32 10.39 -0.34
N ASP A 87 6.65 10.43 -0.41
CA ASP A 87 7.42 11.56 -0.98
C ASP A 87 7.19 11.81 -2.49
N ARG A 88 6.75 10.80 -3.25
CA ARG A 88 6.62 10.89 -4.72
C ARG A 88 5.27 10.41 -5.25
N SER A 89 4.23 10.60 -4.45
CA SER A 89 2.86 10.32 -4.90
C SER A 89 2.13 11.61 -5.26
N HIS A 90 1.34 11.55 -6.32
CA HIS A 90 0.50 12.66 -6.74
C HIS A 90 -0.54 13.01 -5.65
N ASP A 91 -0.88 14.29 -5.46
CA ASP A 91 -1.74 14.75 -4.34
C ASP A 91 -3.11 14.05 -4.31
N ASN A 92 -3.68 13.79 -5.50
CA ASN A 92 -4.94 13.08 -5.64
C ASN A 92 -4.88 11.62 -5.18
N TYR A 93 -3.70 11.00 -5.09
CA TYR A 93 -3.50 9.66 -4.55
C TYR A 93 -3.57 9.69 -3.01
N ILE A 94 -2.93 10.69 -2.38
CA ILE A 94 -2.92 10.87 -0.92
C ILE A 94 -4.34 11.10 -0.42
N MET A 95 -5.06 12.05 -1.03
CA MET A 95 -6.44 12.38 -0.66
C MET A 95 -7.43 11.21 -0.79
N LYS A 96 -7.16 10.26 -1.71
CA LYS A 96 -8.04 9.10 -1.94
C LYS A 96 -7.80 7.93 -0.99
N ASN A 97 -6.56 7.72 -0.56
CA ASN A 97 -6.17 6.50 0.18
C ASN A 97 -5.90 6.74 1.66
N PHE A 98 -5.54 7.97 2.04
CA PHE A 98 -5.16 8.31 3.40
C PHE A 98 -6.04 9.46 3.90
N TYR A 99 -7.22 9.11 4.44
CA TYR A 99 -8.00 10.05 5.22
C TYR A 99 -7.24 10.32 6.52
N VAL A 100 -6.68 11.52 6.64
CA VAL A 100 -6.16 12.04 7.91
C VAL A 100 -7.37 12.31 8.79
N ILE A 101 -7.61 11.43 9.77
CA ILE A 101 -8.52 11.68 10.90
C ILE A 101 -7.70 12.33 12.01
#